data_AF-A0A3B8PZM0-F1
#
_entry.id   AF-A0A3B8PZM0-F1
#
_cell.length_a   1.000
_cell.length_b   1.000
_cell.length_c   1.000
_cell.angle_alpha   90.00
_cell.angle_beta   90.00
_cell.angle_gamma   90.00
#
_symmetry.space_group_name_H-M   'P 1'
#
loop_
_entity.id
_entity.type
_entity.pdbx_description
1 polymer ?
#
loop_
_entity_poly.entity_id
_entity_poly.type
_entity_poly.pdbx_seq_one_letter_code
_entity_poly.pdbx_strand_id
1 'polypeptide(L)'
;MISNVELLHTPMKEYEVVRVVAIRDGRFSSQQPEFLRHPQVGDVGTIVMDHGTAFEVECCERGTGVTIWLSAMFPDELQPA
;
A
#
# COMPACT_ATOMS: atom_id res chain seq x y z
N MET A 1 26.88 22.34 17.66
CA MET A 1 26.87 21.43 16.49
C MET A 1 25.98 20.25 16.87
N ILE A 2 24.74 20.22 16.39
CA ILE A 2 23.89 19.04 16.48
C ILE A 2 23.84 18.50 15.05
N SER A 3 24.52 17.38 14.81
CA SER A 3 24.51 16.71 13.52
C SER A 3 23.11 16.16 13.25
N ASN A 4 22.56 16.52 12.08
CA ASN A 4 21.33 15.97 11.54
C ASN A 4 21.37 14.44 11.61
N VAL A 5 20.48 13.86 12.43
CA VAL A 5 20.08 12.47 12.24
C VAL A 5 19.16 12.50 11.01
N GLU A 6 19.72 12.24 9.83
CA GLU A 6 18.89 11.80 8.71
C GLU A 6 18.17 10.54 9.20
N LEU A 7 16.86 10.66 9.40
CA LEU A 7 15.98 9.51 9.57
C LEU A 7 16.10 8.69 8.28
N LEU A 8 17.02 7.74 8.29
CA LEU A 8 17.14 6.72 7.25
C LEU A 8 15.83 5.95 7.27
N HIS A 9 14.89 6.34 6.40
CA HIS A 9 13.75 5.50 6.10
C HIS A 9 14.32 4.24 5.46
N THR A 10 14.23 3.11 6.17
CA THR A 10 14.47 1.81 5.58
C THR A 10 13.53 1.70 4.37
N PRO A 11 14.05 1.39 3.16
CA PRO A 11 13.19 1.22 2.00
C PRO A 11 12.20 0.08 2.25
N MET A 12 10.94 0.30 1.87
CA MET A 12 9.90 -0.73 1.96
C MET A 12 10.28 -1.95 1.12
N LYS A 13 9.90 -3.14 1.55
CA LYS A 13 10.22 -4.41 0.87
C LYS A 13 9.07 -5.42 0.95
N GLU A 14 9.19 -6.50 0.18
CA GLU A 14 8.25 -7.63 0.25
C GLU A 14 8.04 -8.13 1.68
N TYR A 15 6.79 -8.47 1.96
CA TYR A 15 6.23 -8.92 3.23
C TYR A 15 6.17 -7.88 4.35
N GLU A 16 6.54 -6.62 4.09
CA GLU A 16 6.26 -5.54 5.04
C GLU A 16 4.79 -5.14 5.03
N VAL A 17 4.30 -4.78 6.23
CA VAL A 17 2.96 -4.25 6.41
C VAL A 17 2.99 -2.75 6.19
N VAL A 18 2.12 -2.29 5.31
CA VAL A 18 2.02 -0.89 4.88
C VAL A 18 0.60 -0.38 4.99
N ARG A 19 0.47 0.94 5.12
CA ARG A 19 -0.80 1.66 5.08
C ARG A 19 -0.86 2.49 3.80
N VAL A 20 -2.00 2.42 3.12
CA VAL A 20 -2.31 3.29 1.98
C VAL A 20 -2.55 4.71 2.48
N VAL A 21 -1.75 5.67 2.03
CA VAL A 21 -1.85 7.09 2.42
C VAL A 21 -2.36 7.99 1.30
N ALA A 22 -2.25 7.53 0.05
CA ALA A 22 -2.82 8.20 -1.10
C ALA A 22 -3.27 7.16 -2.14
N ILE A 23 -4.23 7.55 -2.96
CA ILE A 23 -4.64 6.82 -4.16
C ILE A 23 -4.73 7.86 -5.27
N ARG A 24 -3.95 7.69 -6.34
CA ARG A 24 -3.99 8.60 -7.48
C ARG A 24 -5.38 8.65 -8.13
N ASP A 25 -5.75 9.83 -8.61
CA ASP A 25 -7.06 10.08 -9.20
C ASP A 25 -7.40 9.11 -10.34
N GLY A 26 -8.65 8.64 -10.36
CA GLY A 26 -9.16 7.71 -11.38
C GLY A 26 -8.63 6.27 -11.24
N ARG A 27 -7.77 5.96 -10.28
CA ARG A 27 -7.42 4.58 -9.97
C ARG A 27 -8.65 3.83 -9.44
N PHE A 28 -8.83 2.60 -9.94
CA PHE A 28 -9.90 1.68 -9.55
C PHE A 28 -11.33 2.16 -9.84
N SER A 29 -11.55 3.37 -10.38
CA SER A 29 -12.88 3.92 -10.64
C SER A 29 -13.65 3.21 -11.76
N SER A 30 -12.95 2.50 -12.64
CA SER A 30 -13.52 1.69 -13.71
C SER A 30 -13.64 0.21 -13.37
N GLN A 31 -13.10 -0.23 -12.23
CA GLN A 31 -13.19 -1.62 -11.80
C GLN A 31 -14.49 -1.83 -11.05
N GLN A 32 -15.26 -2.87 -11.37
CA GLN A 32 -16.26 -3.34 -10.41
C GLN A 32 -15.49 -4.00 -9.27
N PRO A 33 -15.73 -3.61 -8.00
CA PRO A 33 -15.04 -4.24 -6.89
C PRO A 33 -15.48 -5.70 -6.81
N GLU A 34 -14.58 -6.61 -7.20
CA GLU A 34 -14.78 -8.06 -7.07
C GLU A 34 -14.97 -8.47 -5.60
N PHE A 35 -14.52 -7.61 -4.67
CA PHE A 35 -14.29 -7.93 -3.26
C PHE A 35 -14.88 -6.86 -2.30
N LEU A 36 -16.21 -6.68 -2.37
CA LEU A 36 -17.07 -5.83 -1.52
C LEU A 36 -16.93 -4.31 -1.67
N ARG A 37 -15.70 -3.78 -1.78
CA ARG A 37 -15.45 -2.33 -1.88
C ARG A 37 -14.22 -2.01 -2.71
N HIS A 38 -14.12 -0.75 -3.13
CA HIS A 38 -12.89 -0.22 -3.72
C HIS A 38 -11.79 -0.09 -2.64
N PRO A 39 -10.51 -0.12 -3.05
CA PRO A 39 -9.41 0.33 -2.20
C PRO A 39 -9.62 1.76 -1.71
N GLN A 40 -9.19 2.05 -0.48
CA GLN A 40 -9.32 3.38 0.11
C GLN A 40 -8.07 3.77 0.92
N VAL A 41 -7.86 5.08 1.09
CA VAL A 41 -6.85 5.60 2.01
C VAL A 41 -7.14 5.08 3.43
N GLY A 42 -6.09 4.63 4.12
CA GLY A 42 -6.16 4.03 5.45
C GLY A 42 -6.15 2.51 5.44
N ASP A 43 -6.38 1.87 4.29
CA ASP A 43 -6.25 0.41 4.15
C ASP A 43 -4.86 -0.05 4.59
N VAL A 44 -4.83 -1.16 5.32
CA VAL A 44 -3.58 -1.82 5.75
C VAL A 44 -3.44 -3.08 4.92
N GLY A 45 -2.26 -3.26 4.33
CA GLY A 45 -1.94 -4.41 3.51
C GLY A 45 -0.50 -4.85 3.68
N THR A 46 -0.17 -5.95 3.03
CA THR A 46 1.18 -6.51 2.97
C THR A 46 1.72 -6.32 1.57
N ILE A 47 2.98 -5.90 1.42
CA ILE A 47 3.65 -5.91 0.13
C ILE A 47 3.86 -7.37 -0.28
N VAL A 48 3.30 -7.79 -1.41
CA VAL A 48 3.42 -9.16 -1.91
C VAL A 48 4.39 -9.27 -3.09
N MET A 49 4.73 -8.14 -3.72
CA MET A 49 5.74 -8.08 -4.78
C MET A 49 6.38 -6.70 -4.87
N ASP A 50 7.71 -6.66 -5.07
CA ASP A 50 8.48 -5.44 -5.35
C ASP A 50 8.95 -5.42 -6.81
N HIS A 51 8.52 -4.41 -7.57
CA HIS A 51 8.94 -4.18 -8.96
C HIS A 51 10.08 -3.15 -9.09
N GLY A 52 10.66 -2.70 -7.98
CA GLY A 52 11.72 -1.69 -7.88
C GLY A 52 11.22 -0.24 -7.96
N THR A 53 10.09 0.01 -8.62
CA THR A 53 9.48 1.35 -8.75
C THR A 53 8.08 1.47 -8.15
N ALA A 54 7.45 0.32 -7.91
CA ALA A 54 6.11 0.19 -7.37
C ALA A 54 5.96 -1.20 -6.72
N PHE A 55 4.91 -1.34 -5.92
CA PHE A 55 4.62 -2.52 -5.14
C PHE A 55 3.25 -3.09 -5.50
N GLU A 56 3.11 -4.40 -5.44
CA GLU A 56 1.80 -5.03 -5.33
C GLU A 56 1.47 -5.17 -3.85
N VAL A 57 0.30 -4.70 -3.43
CA VAL A 57 -0.14 -4.72 -2.02
C VAL A 57 -1.43 -5.50 -1.89
N GLU A 58 -1.44 -6.43 -0.93
CA GLU A 58 -2.60 -7.23 -0.59
C GLU A 58 -3.22 -6.72 0.73
N CYS A 59 -4.43 -6.17 0.66
CA CYS A 59 -5.20 -5.74 1.83
C CYS A 59 -6.23 -6.81 2.20
N CYS A 60 -6.26 -7.22 3.47
CA CYS A 60 -7.21 -8.22 3.97
C CYS A 60 -8.19 -7.57 4.94
N GLU A 61 -9.48 -7.66 4.64
CA GLU A 61 -10.54 -7.10 5.48
C GLU A 61 -10.72 -7.93 6.75
N ARG A 62 -10.62 -7.27 7.90
CA ARG A 62 -10.63 -7.94 9.20
C ARG A 62 -12.03 -8.45 9.50
N GLY A 63 -12.19 -9.76 9.56
CA GLY A 63 -13.44 -10.43 9.93
C GLY A 63 -14.16 -11.11 8.77
N THR A 64 -13.91 -10.69 7.53
CA THR A 64 -14.42 -11.40 6.33
C THR A 64 -13.32 -12.20 5.64
N GLY A 65 -12.05 -11.84 5.83
CA GLY A 65 -10.92 -12.46 5.13
C GLY A 65 -10.89 -12.15 3.64
N VAL A 66 -11.71 -11.18 3.20
CA VAL A 66 -11.77 -10.77 1.80
C VAL A 66 -10.53 -9.96 1.46
N THR A 67 -9.97 -10.29 0.31
CA THR A 67 -8.70 -9.73 -0.15
C THR A 67 -8.94 -8.70 -1.23
N ILE A 68 -8.34 -7.51 -1.08
CA ILE A 68 -8.32 -6.44 -2.07
C ILE A 68 -6.89 -6.33 -2.56
N TRP A 69 -6.69 -6.50 -3.86
CA TRP A 69 -5.39 -6.41 -4.49
C TRP A 69 -5.16 -5.01 -5.08
N LEU A 70 -4.10 -4.35 -4.65
CA LEU A 70 -3.68 -3.06 -5.16
C LEU A 70 -2.40 -3.23 -5.96
N SER A 71 -2.53 -3.18 -7.28
CA SER A 71 -1.38 -3.28 -8.18
C SER A 71 -0.60 -1.98 -8.28
N ALA A 72 0.68 -2.06 -8.63
CA ALA A 72 1.53 -0.90 -8.95
C ALA A 72 1.35 0.32 -8.02
N MET A 73 1.35 0.10 -6.70
CA MET A 73 1.33 1.14 -5.67
C MET A 73 2.71 1.78 -5.56
N PHE A 74 2.79 3.10 -5.71
CA PHE A 74 4.08 3.79 -5.67
C PHE A 74 4.52 4.10 -4.23
N PRO A 75 5.82 4.31 -3.98
CA PRO A 75 6.33 4.58 -2.63
C PRO A 75 5.67 5.77 -1.93
N ASP A 76 5.18 6.77 -2.67
CA ASP A 76 4.49 7.95 -2.14
C ASP A 76 3.01 7.70 -1.78
N GLU A 77 2.45 6.56 -2.20
CA GLU A 77 1.09 6.13 -1.88
C GLU A 77 1.03 5.23 -0.63
N LEU A 78 2.19 4.83 -0.08
CA LEU A 78 2.32 3.89 1.02
C LEU A 78 3.20 4.45 2.15
N GLN A 79 2.97 3.96 3.36
CA GLN A 79 3.89 4.14 4.48
C GLN A 79 3.97 2.86 5.30
N PRO A 80 5.06 2.60 6.05
CA PRO A 80 5.08 1.56 7.06
C PRO A 80 3.91 1.70 8.05
N ALA A 81 3.22 0.59 8.33
CA ALA A 81 1.97 0.58 9.11
C ALA A 81 2.17 0.58 10.64
#